data_AF-A0A4Y7PED9-F1
#
_entry.id   AF-A0A4Y7PED9-F1
#
_cell.length_a   1.000
_cell.length_b   1.000
_cell.length_c   1.000
_cell.angle_alpha   90.00
_cell.angle_beta   90.00
_cell.angle_gamma   90.00
#
_symmetry.space_group_name_H-M   'P 1'
#
loop_
_entity.id
_entity.type
_entity.pdbx_description
1 polymer ?
#
loop_
_entity_poly.entity_id
_entity_poly.type
_entity_poly.pdbx_seq_one_letter_code
_entity_poly.pdbx_strand_id
1 'polypeptide(L)'
;MHLIYENLLKNLILLWTDEFKGLDEGSGCYTLSKAVWEAVGQATAASGSTIPSAFGARPPNIASDRSNFTAENYSFWALYIGPILLRNKFRDRKYYDHFVDLIVLLNICLQFELTVYDVETIRTGFVHWVQKFEDLYYQHDPARISACPLTIHAILHIAESILAAGPVWAYWAFPMERYCATLLPAIKSRRFPFASIDKFVTDTAQLTHIKHIYNARDELTLTRIPGPMQGEFRSPGYPTCALLPPRKLEALSTAIMSKIAIALATRFNVSVNVARRHLPDEIFQYGKVRRIDGGDTMSASEITKSSVDRRDASYVRYEMLVDKNTNKRSREPEFRLETYYGQLKRIFVVKLEATPDLPDTPTILFMAAITNCIIDSRNKLDMHFYSRQGRTEVVDITCIQCLVGRIRYDNQWAIIDRSGSLARALHSDDDNDEA
;
A
#
# COMPACT_ATOMS: atom_id res chain seq x y z
N MET A 1 -18.12 6.20 6.81
CA MET A 1 -17.70 4.88 6.27
C MET A 1 -18.16 3.68 7.08
N HIS A 2 -18.56 3.82 8.34
CA HIS A 2 -19.19 2.73 9.11
C HIS A 2 -20.41 2.13 8.42
N LEU A 3 -21.21 2.94 7.72
CA LEU A 3 -22.28 2.48 6.84
C LEU A 3 -21.80 1.36 5.89
N ILE A 4 -20.62 1.52 5.29
CA ILE A 4 -20.07 0.57 4.33
C ILE A 4 -19.43 -0.62 5.06
N TYR A 5 -18.43 -0.36 5.90
CA TYR A 5 -17.56 -1.43 6.42
C TYR A 5 -18.16 -2.18 7.61
N GLU A 6 -19.01 -1.54 8.40
CA GLU A 6 -19.65 -2.20 9.55
C GLU A 6 -21.03 -2.75 9.25
N ASN A 7 -21.69 -2.28 8.18
CA ASN A 7 -23.04 -2.68 7.86
C ASN A 7 -23.14 -3.32 6.47
N LEU A 8 -22.94 -2.57 5.39
CA LEU A 8 -23.13 -3.08 4.02
C LEU A 8 -22.30 -4.33 3.73
N LEU A 9 -20.99 -4.26 3.97
CA LEU A 9 -20.09 -5.37 3.70
C LEU A 9 -20.40 -6.59 4.58
N LYS A 10 -20.76 -6.37 5.85
CA LYS A 10 -21.18 -7.46 6.74
C LYS A 10 -22.47 -8.11 6.23
N ASN A 11 -23.44 -7.33 5.77
CA ASN A 11 -24.67 -7.85 5.18
C ASN A 11 -24.38 -8.69 3.93
N LEU A 12 -23.49 -8.23 3.05
CA LEU A 12 -23.06 -9.00 1.89
C LEU A 12 -22.37 -10.31 2.28
N ILE A 13 -21.47 -10.28 3.27
CA ILE A 13 -20.81 -11.50 3.76
C ILE A 13 -21.84 -12.48 4.34
N LEU A 14 -22.79 -11.99 5.15
CA LEU A 14 -23.86 -12.83 5.69
C LEU A 14 -24.73 -13.44 4.59
N LEU A 15 -25.00 -12.73 3.50
CA LEU A 15 -25.69 -13.28 2.34
C LEU A 15 -24.86 -14.37 1.67
N TRP A 16 -23.57 -14.14 1.45
CA TRP A 16 -22.67 -15.11 0.82
C TRP A 16 -22.39 -16.35 1.68
N THR A 17 -22.63 -16.29 2.99
CA THR A 17 -22.40 -17.41 3.91
C THR A 17 -23.69 -18.05 4.41
N ASP A 18 -24.85 -17.72 3.83
CA ASP A 18 -26.16 -18.29 4.21
C ASP A 18 -26.56 -18.01 5.68
N GLU A 19 -26.13 -16.87 6.22
CA GLU A 19 -26.39 -16.47 7.61
C GLU A 19 -27.25 -15.20 7.72
N PHE A 20 -27.73 -14.68 6.58
CA PHE A 20 -28.48 -13.43 6.56
C PHE A 20 -29.96 -13.66 6.86
N LYS A 21 -30.36 -13.41 8.11
CA LYS A 21 -31.77 -13.35 8.56
C LYS A 21 -32.64 -14.55 8.17
N GLY A 22 -32.03 -15.73 7.99
CA GLY A 22 -32.73 -16.96 7.56
C GLY A 22 -33.25 -16.92 6.12
N LEU A 23 -32.75 -16.02 5.27
CA LEU A 23 -33.04 -16.01 3.84
C LEU A 23 -32.17 -17.04 3.11
N ASP A 24 -32.78 -17.82 2.24
CA ASP A 24 -32.09 -18.68 1.28
C ASP A 24 -31.60 -17.87 0.06
N GLU A 25 -30.95 -18.56 -0.89
CA GLU A 25 -30.49 -17.95 -2.15
C GLU A 25 -31.60 -17.64 -3.17
N GLY A 26 -32.85 -18.04 -2.89
CA GLY A 26 -33.99 -17.89 -3.80
C GLY A 26 -33.71 -18.51 -5.18
N SER A 27 -33.90 -17.72 -6.23
CA SER A 27 -33.55 -18.07 -7.62
C SER A 27 -32.07 -17.85 -7.97
N GLY A 28 -31.27 -17.36 -7.03
CA GLY A 28 -29.87 -17.01 -7.19
C GLY A 28 -28.91 -18.16 -6.85
N CYS A 29 -27.60 -17.87 -6.91
CA CYS A 29 -26.53 -18.78 -6.50
C CYS A 29 -25.34 -18.03 -5.90
N TYR A 30 -25.61 -17.10 -4.99
CA TYR A 30 -24.61 -16.24 -4.35
C TYR A 30 -23.95 -16.87 -3.13
N THR A 31 -24.45 -18.00 -2.63
CA THR A 31 -23.90 -18.66 -1.45
C THR A 31 -22.59 -19.36 -1.79
N LEU A 32 -21.53 -19.01 -1.06
CA LEU A 32 -20.25 -19.69 -1.07
C LEU A 32 -20.35 -20.95 -0.20
N SER A 33 -19.80 -22.07 -0.68
CA SER A 33 -19.73 -23.26 0.17
C SER A 33 -18.86 -22.99 1.40
N LYS A 34 -19.18 -23.63 2.52
CA LYS A 34 -18.43 -23.48 3.78
C LYS A 34 -16.92 -23.71 3.59
N ALA A 35 -16.55 -24.74 2.82
CA ALA A 35 -15.15 -25.04 2.51
C ALA A 35 -14.46 -23.91 1.70
N VAL A 36 -15.17 -23.28 0.75
CA VAL A 36 -14.64 -22.14 -0.01
C VAL A 36 -14.45 -20.94 0.89
N TRP A 37 -15.42 -20.62 1.76
CA TRP A 37 -15.32 -19.50 2.68
C TRP A 37 -14.22 -19.69 3.73
N GLU A 38 -14.08 -20.90 4.28
CA GLU A 38 -12.97 -21.26 5.18
C GLU A 38 -11.60 -21.10 4.50
N ALA A 39 -11.48 -21.52 3.24
CA ALA A 39 -10.25 -21.33 2.46
C ALA A 39 -9.94 -19.83 2.22
N VAL A 40 -10.96 -19.00 1.94
CA VAL A 40 -10.81 -17.53 1.85
C VAL A 40 -10.34 -16.95 3.19
N GLY A 41 -10.89 -17.44 4.30
CA GLY A 41 -10.49 -17.08 5.66
C GLY A 41 -9.03 -17.39 5.96
N GLN A 42 -8.60 -18.62 5.67
CA GLN A 42 -7.21 -19.07 5.85
C GLN A 42 -6.24 -18.27 4.96
N ALA A 43 -6.59 -18.05 3.69
CA ALA A 43 -5.78 -17.25 2.78
C ALA A 43 -5.68 -15.77 3.22
N THR A 44 -6.76 -15.22 3.79
CA THR A 44 -6.75 -13.88 4.40
C THR A 44 -5.74 -13.80 5.53
N ALA A 45 -5.77 -14.73 6.49
CA ALA A 45 -4.82 -14.75 7.60
C ALA A 45 -3.36 -14.98 7.12
N ALA A 46 -3.16 -15.89 6.17
CA ALA A 46 -1.85 -16.18 5.59
C ALA A 46 -1.22 -14.98 4.88
N SER A 47 -2.04 -14.08 4.30
CA SER A 47 -1.57 -12.84 3.68
C SER A 47 -0.87 -11.91 4.67
N GLY A 48 -1.14 -12.03 5.98
CA GLY A 48 -0.48 -11.24 7.02
C GLY A 48 1.05 -11.42 7.11
N SER A 49 1.60 -12.48 6.49
CA SER A 49 3.05 -12.70 6.38
C SER A 49 3.68 -11.96 5.20
N THR A 50 2.90 -11.65 4.16
CA THR A 50 3.37 -11.07 2.90
C THR A 50 2.86 -9.65 2.66
N ILE A 51 2.02 -9.13 3.56
CA ILE A 51 1.59 -7.74 3.62
C ILE A 51 2.43 -7.05 4.70
N PRO A 52 3.28 -6.07 4.33
CA PRO A 52 4.14 -5.39 5.29
C PRO A 52 3.38 -4.69 6.41
N SER A 53 4.04 -4.50 7.56
CA SER A 53 3.44 -3.81 8.71
C SER A 53 3.08 -2.35 8.43
N ALA A 54 3.67 -1.74 7.41
CA ALA A 54 3.34 -0.40 6.97
C ALA A 54 1.86 -0.28 6.54
N PHE A 55 1.22 -1.38 6.12
CA PHE A 55 -0.18 -1.46 5.72
C PHE A 55 -1.15 -1.63 6.90
N GLY A 56 -0.65 -1.76 8.13
CA GLY A 56 -1.45 -1.90 9.34
C GLY A 56 -1.31 -3.24 10.05
N ALA A 57 -2.31 -3.58 10.87
CA ALA A 57 -2.35 -4.84 11.61
C ALA A 57 -2.38 -6.06 10.67
N ARG A 58 -2.06 -7.25 11.19
CA ARG A 58 -2.20 -8.47 10.40
C ARG A 58 -3.70 -8.70 10.18
N PRO A 59 -4.16 -8.94 8.94
CA PRO A 59 -5.56 -9.30 8.71
C PRO A 59 -5.88 -10.60 9.47
N PRO A 60 -6.88 -10.61 10.36
CA PRO A 60 -7.32 -11.85 11.00
C PRO A 60 -8.10 -12.73 10.01
N ASN A 61 -8.45 -13.94 10.42
CA ASN A 61 -9.23 -14.84 9.58
C ASN A 61 -10.68 -14.33 9.48
N ILE A 62 -11.10 -13.90 8.29
CA ILE A 62 -12.46 -13.34 8.08
C ILE A 62 -13.58 -14.37 8.29
N ALA A 63 -13.28 -15.67 8.17
CA ALA A 63 -14.26 -16.74 8.35
C ALA A 63 -14.46 -17.10 9.83
N SER A 64 -13.38 -17.23 10.61
CA SER A 64 -13.45 -17.70 12.02
C SER A 64 -13.47 -16.57 13.05
N ASP A 65 -12.86 -15.41 12.78
CA ASP A 65 -12.56 -14.40 13.80
C ASP A 65 -13.45 -13.15 13.67
N ARG A 66 -14.71 -13.32 13.25
CA ARG A 66 -15.62 -12.21 12.91
C ARG A 66 -15.83 -11.20 14.05
N SER A 67 -15.79 -11.64 15.30
CA SER A 67 -15.93 -10.78 16.49
C SER A 67 -14.74 -9.82 16.70
N ASN A 68 -13.55 -10.21 16.23
CA ASN A 68 -12.32 -9.40 16.32
C ASN A 68 -12.07 -8.58 15.04
N PHE A 69 -12.96 -8.69 14.05
CA PHE A 69 -12.82 -8.01 12.76
C PHE A 69 -13.33 -6.57 12.86
N THR A 70 -12.41 -5.62 12.98
CA THR A 70 -12.73 -4.19 13.10
C THR A 70 -13.19 -3.59 11.76
N ALA A 71 -13.76 -2.38 11.79
CA ALA A 71 -14.08 -1.62 10.57
C ALA A 71 -12.85 -1.38 9.68
N GLU A 72 -11.67 -1.18 10.27
CA GLU A 72 -10.40 -1.06 9.55
C GLU A 72 -10.01 -2.37 8.87
N ASN A 73 -10.21 -3.51 9.53
CA ASN A 73 -9.97 -4.81 8.91
C ASN A 73 -10.94 -5.03 7.72
N TYR A 74 -12.21 -4.65 7.87
CA TYR A 74 -13.20 -4.74 6.79
C TYR A 74 -12.88 -3.82 5.61
N SER A 75 -12.40 -2.60 5.86
CA SER A 75 -11.99 -1.70 4.80
C SER A 75 -10.78 -2.23 4.06
N PHE A 76 -9.74 -2.64 4.79
CA PHE A 76 -8.53 -3.19 4.19
C PHE A 76 -8.83 -4.47 3.39
N TRP A 77 -9.65 -5.35 3.95
CA TRP A 77 -10.06 -6.56 3.27
C TRP A 77 -10.84 -6.26 2.00
N ALA A 78 -11.88 -5.42 2.06
CA ALA A 78 -12.72 -5.13 0.91
C ALA A 78 -11.96 -4.46 -0.23
N LEU A 79 -11.08 -3.51 0.07
CA LEU A 79 -10.36 -2.75 -0.94
C LEU A 79 -9.21 -3.56 -1.57
N TYR A 80 -8.52 -4.38 -0.79
CA TYR A 80 -7.26 -5.00 -1.24
C TYR A 80 -7.27 -6.52 -1.28
N ILE A 81 -7.93 -7.21 -0.34
CA ILE A 81 -7.86 -8.68 -0.22
C ILE A 81 -9.02 -9.37 -0.95
N GLY A 82 -10.25 -8.93 -0.68
CA GLY A 82 -11.50 -9.49 -1.20
C GLY A 82 -11.52 -9.60 -2.72
N PRO A 83 -11.14 -8.57 -3.49
CA PRO A 83 -11.17 -8.63 -4.95
C PRO A 83 -10.21 -9.67 -5.53
N ILE A 84 -9.17 -10.04 -4.78
CA ILE A 84 -8.23 -11.11 -5.13
C ILE A 84 -8.81 -12.46 -4.70
N LEU A 85 -9.15 -12.62 -3.43
CA LEU A 85 -9.49 -13.93 -2.86
C LEU A 85 -10.88 -14.44 -3.26
N LEU A 86 -11.84 -13.55 -3.56
CA LEU A 86 -13.16 -13.92 -4.06
C LEU A 86 -13.21 -14.21 -5.56
N ARG A 87 -12.11 -13.93 -6.29
CA ARG A 87 -12.05 -14.15 -7.73
C ARG A 87 -12.26 -15.62 -8.05
N ASN A 88 -13.21 -15.91 -8.95
CA ASN A 88 -13.63 -17.26 -9.34
C ASN A 88 -14.10 -18.15 -8.17
N LYS A 89 -14.61 -17.57 -7.07
CA LYS A 89 -15.13 -18.35 -5.93
C LYS A 89 -16.66 -18.49 -5.92
N PHE A 90 -17.38 -17.55 -6.52
CA PHE A 90 -18.82 -17.65 -6.74
C PHE A 90 -19.14 -18.62 -7.88
N ARG A 91 -20.29 -19.30 -7.80
CA ARG A 91 -20.79 -20.17 -8.87
C ARG A 91 -21.10 -19.37 -10.13
N ASP A 92 -21.76 -18.23 -9.96
CA ASP A 92 -22.01 -17.26 -11.02
C ASP A 92 -21.15 -16.02 -10.80
N ARG A 93 -20.42 -15.62 -11.85
CA ARG A 93 -19.50 -14.49 -11.83
C ARG A 93 -20.19 -13.15 -11.53
N LYS A 94 -21.49 -13.01 -11.81
CA LYS A 94 -22.22 -11.76 -11.60
C LYS A 94 -22.15 -11.23 -10.17
N TYR A 95 -22.07 -12.12 -9.16
CA TYR A 95 -21.94 -11.71 -7.76
C TYR A 95 -20.54 -11.16 -7.43
N TYR A 96 -19.50 -11.76 -8.02
CA TYR A 96 -18.15 -11.22 -7.93
C TYR A 96 -18.05 -9.87 -8.63
N ASP A 97 -18.59 -9.75 -9.85
CA ASP A 97 -18.56 -8.49 -10.60
C ASP A 97 -19.36 -7.39 -9.88
N HIS A 98 -20.50 -7.73 -9.25
CA HIS A 98 -21.27 -6.81 -8.40
C HIS A 98 -20.49 -6.34 -7.17
N PHE A 99 -19.75 -7.24 -6.51
CA PHE A 99 -18.83 -6.86 -5.43
C PHE A 99 -17.70 -5.96 -5.94
N VAL A 100 -17.08 -6.28 -7.08
CA VAL A 100 -16.00 -5.45 -7.66
C VAL A 100 -16.51 -4.08 -8.06
N ASP A 101 -17.72 -3.97 -8.61
CA ASP A 101 -18.37 -2.69 -8.93
C ASP A 101 -18.54 -1.82 -7.66
N LEU A 102 -18.89 -2.42 -6.51
CA LEU A 102 -18.89 -1.70 -5.22
C LEU A 102 -17.49 -1.15 -4.91
N ILE A 103 -16.45 -1.98 -5.01
CA ILE A 103 -15.08 -1.58 -4.67
C ILE A 103 -14.57 -0.47 -5.59
N VAL A 104 -14.95 -0.47 -6.87
CA VAL A 104 -14.65 0.64 -7.79
C VAL A 104 -15.22 1.95 -7.25
N LEU A 105 -16.50 1.99 -6.86
CA LEU A 105 -17.13 3.18 -6.32
C LEU A 105 -16.50 3.63 -5.00
N LEU A 106 -16.20 2.68 -4.11
CA LEU A 106 -15.55 2.99 -2.83
C LEU A 106 -14.15 3.57 -3.03
N ASN A 107 -13.38 3.11 -4.02
CA ASN A 107 -12.07 3.69 -4.33
C ASN A 107 -12.19 5.15 -4.78
N ILE A 108 -13.23 5.51 -5.54
CA ILE A 108 -13.49 6.91 -5.91
C ILE A 108 -13.83 7.70 -4.64
N CYS A 109 -14.76 7.22 -3.79
CA CYS A 109 -15.14 7.91 -2.54
C CYS A 109 -13.96 8.16 -1.58
N LEU A 110 -12.90 7.37 -1.65
CA LEU A 110 -11.71 7.45 -0.80
C LEU A 110 -10.58 8.33 -1.38
N GLN A 111 -10.77 8.91 -2.56
CA GLN A 111 -9.81 9.86 -3.12
C GLN A 111 -9.66 11.09 -2.20
N PHE A 112 -8.45 11.63 -2.16
CA PHE A 112 -8.15 12.83 -1.37
C PHE A 112 -8.86 14.06 -1.95
N GLU A 113 -8.91 14.15 -3.28
CA GLU A 113 -9.60 15.17 -4.06
C GLU A 113 -10.62 14.50 -4.97
N LEU A 114 -11.79 15.12 -5.10
CA LEU A 114 -12.90 14.63 -5.92
C LEU A 114 -13.33 15.73 -6.87
N THR A 115 -13.44 15.40 -8.16
CA THR A 115 -14.02 16.30 -9.15
C THR A 115 -15.54 16.19 -9.17
N VAL A 116 -16.22 17.17 -9.78
CA VAL A 116 -17.67 17.10 -10.00
C VAL A 116 -18.06 15.86 -10.81
N TYR A 117 -17.21 15.45 -11.75
CA TYR A 117 -17.41 14.24 -12.54
C TYR A 117 -17.30 12.97 -11.70
N ASP A 118 -16.36 12.91 -10.75
CA ASP A 118 -16.23 11.79 -9.82
C ASP A 118 -17.47 11.65 -8.95
N VAL A 119 -18.00 12.78 -8.45
CA VAL A 119 -19.24 12.79 -7.65
C VAL A 119 -20.44 12.31 -8.46
N GLU A 120 -20.56 12.71 -9.73
CA GLU A 120 -21.63 12.21 -10.61
C GLU A 120 -21.48 10.71 -10.93
N THR A 121 -20.24 10.25 -11.09
CA THR A 121 -19.92 8.82 -11.23
C THR A 121 -20.32 8.04 -9.99
N ILE A 122 -20.08 8.59 -8.80
CA ILE A 122 -20.52 7.99 -7.52
C ILE A 122 -22.05 7.93 -7.46
N ARG A 123 -22.75 9.03 -7.77
CA ARG A 123 -24.22 9.12 -7.73
C ARG A 123 -24.86 8.06 -8.62
N THR A 124 -24.55 8.10 -9.91
CA THR A 124 -25.11 7.16 -10.88
C THR A 124 -24.64 5.73 -10.61
N GLY A 125 -23.39 5.55 -10.20
CA GLY A 125 -22.82 4.26 -9.86
C GLY A 125 -23.55 3.56 -8.72
N PHE A 126 -23.84 4.25 -7.61
CA PHE A 126 -24.58 3.65 -6.50
C PHE A 126 -26.03 3.35 -6.86
N VAL A 127 -26.70 4.18 -7.66
CA VAL A 127 -28.06 3.89 -8.18
C VAL A 127 -28.05 2.57 -8.95
N HIS A 128 -27.16 2.43 -9.95
CA HIS A 128 -27.06 1.19 -10.73
C HIS A 128 -26.65 -0.01 -9.86
N TRP A 129 -25.77 0.19 -8.88
CA TRP A 129 -25.34 -0.87 -7.98
C TRP A 129 -26.50 -1.39 -7.11
N VAL A 130 -27.35 -0.50 -6.60
CA VAL A 130 -28.55 -0.85 -5.82
C VAL A 130 -29.58 -1.56 -6.69
N GLN A 131 -29.84 -1.09 -7.91
CA GLN A 131 -30.74 -1.78 -8.85
C GLN A 131 -30.27 -3.22 -9.13
N LYS A 132 -28.97 -3.40 -9.40
CA LYS A 132 -28.40 -4.75 -9.54
C LYS A 132 -28.50 -5.56 -8.24
N PHE A 133 -28.34 -4.93 -7.07
CA PHE A 133 -28.51 -5.62 -5.79
C PHE A 133 -29.95 -6.11 -5.63
N GLU A 134 -30.94 -5.29 -6.01
CA GLU A 134 -32.35 -5.67 -6.00
C GLU A 134 -32.61 -6.87 -6.91
N ASP A 135 -32.06 -6.90 -8.13
CA ASP A 135 -32.19 -8.03 -9.04
C ASP A 135 -31.51 -9.31 -8.50
N LEU A 136 -30.33 -9.18 -7.87
CA LEU A 136 -29.48 -10.30 -7.48
C LEU A 136 -29.89 -10.95 -6.14
N TYR A 137 -30.26 -10.13 -5.15
CA TYR A 137 -30.45 -10.58 -3.76
C TYR A 137 -31.91 -10.46 -3.31
N TYR A 138 -32.57 -9.33 -3.58
CA TYR A 138 -33.99 -9.12 -3.24
C TYR A 138 -34.92 -9.88 -4.20
N GLN A 139 -34.54 -10.00 -5.48
CA GLN A 139 -35.23 -10.73 -6.54
C GLN A 139 -36.67 -10.27 -6.77
N HIS A 140 -36.98 -9.03 -6.39
CA HIS A 140 -38.32 -8.41 -6.48
C HIS A 140 -39.43 -9.22 -5.80
N ASP A 141 -39.06 -10.03 -4.78
CA ASP A 141 -39.98 -10.85 -4.01
C ASP A 141 -40.27 -10.21 -2.65
N PRO A 142 -41.52 -9.82 -2.35
CA PRO A 142 -41.91 -9.28 -1.05
C PRO A 142 -41.52 -10.15 0.14
N ALA A 143 -41.43 -11.48 -0.01
CA ALA A 143 -40.97 -12.38 1.05
C ALA A 143 -39.50 -12.14 1.44
N ARG A 144 -38.71 -11.53 0.55
CA ARG A 144 -37.28 -11.26 0.69
C ARG A 144 -36.98 -9.80 1.07
N ILE A 145 -37.99 -9.02 1.44
CA ILE A 145 -37.85 -7.58 1.78
C ILE A 145 -36.80 -7.30 2.86
N SER A 146 -36.51 -8.28 3.72
CA SER A 146 -35.48 -8.17 4.75
C SER A 146 -34.05 -8.01 4.19
N ALA A 147 -33.84 -8.35 2.90
CA ALA A 147 -32.62 -8.12 2.12
C ALA A 147 -32.41 -6.65 1.72
N CYS A 148 -33.42 -5.79 1.87
CA CYS A 148 -33.34 -4.34 1.60
C CYS A 148 -33.29 -3.52 2.90
N PRO A 149 -32.27 -3.68 3.77
CA PRO A 149 -32.15 -2.87 4.97
C PRO A 149 -31.90 -1.40 4.61
N LEU A 150 -32.16 -0.51 5.57
CA LEU A 150 -31.88 0.93 5.46
C LEU A 150 -30.46 1.23 4.96
N THR A 151 -29.49 0.37 5.27
CA THR A 151 -28.10 0.54 4.87
C THR A 151 -27.91 0.45 3.35
N ILE A 152 -28.74 -0.31 2.62
CA ILE A 152 -28.74 -0.34 1.16
C ILE A 152 -29.27 0.97 0.59
N HIS A 153 -30.34 1.52 1.17
CA HIS A 153 -30.85 2.83 0.76
C HIS A 153 -29.85 3.96 1.07
N ALA A 154 -29.20 3.90 2.23
CA ALA A 154 -28.32 4.97 2.70
C ALA A 154 -27.11 5.23 1.78
N ILE A 155 -26.65 4.24 0.99
CA ILE A 155 -25.53 4.47 0.06
C ILE A 155 -25.91 5.38 -1.12
N LEU A 156 -27.20 5.49 -1.44
CA LEU A 156 -27.68 6.39 -2.49
C LEU A 156 -27.45 7.86 -2.16
N HIS A 157 -27.28 8.19 -0.88
CA HIS A 157 -27.05 9.56 -0.38
C HIS A 157 -25.57 9.91 -0.22
N ILE A 158 -24.65 9.02 -0.62
CA ILE A 158 -23.21 9.26 -0.45
C ILE A 158 -22.75 10.44 -1.31
N ALA A 159 -23.25 10.58 -2.53
CA ALA A 159 -22.86 11.69 -3.41
C ALA A 159 -23.30 13.05 -2.83
N GLU A 160 -24.53 13.13 -2.33
CA GLU A 160 -25.08 14.32 -1.69
C GLU A 160 -24.33 14.64 -0.40
N SER A 161 -23.96 13.62 0.37
CA SER A 161 -23.14 13.78 1.58
C SER A 161 -21.77 14.35 1.25
N ILE A 162 -21.14 13.90 0.16
CA ILE A 162 -19.85 14.42 -0.31
C ILE A 162 -19.98 15.89 -0.75
N LEU A 163 -21.06 16.26 -1.45
CA LEU A 163 -21.31 17.65 -1.83
C LEU A 163 -21.55 18.56 -0.62
N ALA A 164 -22.20 18.05 0.42
CA ALA A 164 -22.53 18.82 1.60
C ALA A 164 -21.36 18.97 2.58
N ALA A 165 -20.55 17.92 2.76
CA ALA A 165 -19.54 17.84 3.82
C ALA A 165 -18.09 17.71 3.30
N GLY A 166 -17.89 17.68 1.99
CA GLY A 166 -16.59 17.45 1.34
C GLY A 166 -16.27 15.96 1.19
N PRO A 167 -15.04 15.61 0.75
CA PRO A 167 -14.60 14.22 0.63
C PRO A 167 -14.77 13.42 1.92
N VAL A 168 -14.95 12.10 1.80
CA VAL A 168 -15.30 11.24 2.93
C VAL A 168 -14.30 11.32 4.10
N TRP A 169 -13.01 11.53 3.82
CA TRP A 169 -11.99 11.68 4.84
C TRP A 169 -12.16 12.94 5.71
N ALA A 170 -12.92 13.94 5.25
CA ALA A 170 -13.15 15.18 5.98
C ALA A 170 -14.18 15.03 7.10
N TYR A 171 -15.12 14.09 6.98
CA TYR A 171 -16.25 13.96 7.92
C TYR A 171 -16.46 12.53 8.47
N TRP A 172 -15.59 11.58 8.15
CA TRP A 172 -15.65 10.25 8.76
C TRP A 172 -15.40 10.25 10.28
N ALA A 173 -15.97 9.29 10.99
CA ALA A 173 -15.91 9.24 12.46
C ALA A 173 -14.60 8.63 13.02
N PHE A 174 -13.72 8.05 12.20
CA PHE A 174 -12.51 7.37 12.67
C PHE A 174 -11.60 8.25 13.56
N PRO A 175 -11.34 9.53 13.24
CA PRO A 175 -10.56 10.39 14.12
C PRO A 175 -11.23 10.62 15.48
N MET A 176 -12.55 10.78 15.49
CA MET A 176 -13.34 10.95 16.72
C MET A 176 -13.30 9.68 17.59
N GLU A 177 -13.49 8.51 16.99
CA GLU A 177 -13.42 7.23 17.71
C GLU A 177 -12.03 6.98 18.31
N ARG A 178 -10.97 7.29 17.55
CA ARG A 178 -9.59 7.22 18.05
C ARG A 178 -9.40 8.15 19.23
N TYR A 179 -9.93 9.37 19.17
CA TYR A 179 -9.89 10.31 20.29
C TYR A 179 -10.66 9.76 21.51
N CYS A 180 -11.89 9.27 21.34
CA CYS A 180 -12.65 8.62 22.41
C CYS A 180 -11.89 7.44 23.03
N ALA A 181 -11.19 6.64 22.21
CA ALA A 181 -10.35 5.55 22.69
C ALA A 181 -9.19 6.03 23.59
N THR A 182 -8.66 7.25 23.38
CA THR A 182 -7.66 7.83 24.29
C THR A 182 -8.25 8.24 25.64
N LEU A 183 -9.55 8.54 25.71
CA LEU A 183 -10.24 8.93 26.93
C LEU A 183 -10.57 7.72 27.83
N LEU A 184 -10.83 6.55 27.24
CA LEU A 184 -11.23 5.36 28.01
C LEU A 184 -10.21 4.98 29.10
N PRO A 185 -8.88 4.91 28.84
CA PRO A 185 -7.89 4.64 29.87
C PRO A 185 -7.76 5.74 30.94
N ALA A 186 -8.25 6.96 30.65
CA ALA A 186 -8.20 8.10 31.56
C ALA A 186 -9.28 8.03 32.66
N ILE A 187 -10.29 7.17 32.51
CA ILE A 187 -11.32 6.92 33.53
C ILE A 187 -10.70 6.09 34.66
N LYS A 188 -9.93 6.74 35.54
CA LYS A 188 -9.26 6.10 36.70
C LYS A 188 -10.20 5.91 37.89
N SER A 189 -11.30 6.65 37.96
CA SER A 189 -12.28 6.57 39.04
C SER A 189 -13.66 6.18 38.52
N ARG A 190 -14.23 5.10 39.06
CA ARG A 190 -15.62 4.71 38.82
C ARG A 190 -16.63 5.61 39.51
N ARG A 191 -16.24 6.26 40.62
CA ARG A 191 -17.09 7.17 41.40
C ARG A 191 -17.14 8.56 40.78
N PHE A 192 -16.04 9.02 40.18
CA PHE A 192 -15.90 10.35 39.57
C PHE A 192 -15.32 10.26 38.15
N PRO A 193 -16.04 9.63 37.21
CA PRO A 193 -15.54 9.44 35.85
C PRO A 193 -15.34 10.77 35.12
N PHE A 194 -16.30 11.69 35.22
CA PHE A 194 -16.23 12.99 34.54
C PHE A 194 -15.07 13.85 35.02
N ALA A 195 -14.80 13.90 36.33
CA ALA A 195 -13.65 14.63 36.86
C ALA A 195 -12.30 14.03 36.41
N SER A 196 -12.26 12.70 36.24
CA SER A 196 -11.05 12.03 35.71
C SER A 196 -10.80 12.39 34.25
N ILE A 197 -11.87 12.42 33.44
CA ILE A 197 -11.81 12.83 32.03
C ILE A 197 -11.43 14.30 31.91
N ASP A 198 -12.10 15.18 32.66
CA ASP A 198 -11.86 16.62 32.66
C ASP A 198 -10.40 16.96 32.99
N LYS A 199 -9.86 16.31 34.03
CA LYS A 199 -8.46 16.44 34.39
C LYS A 199 -7.53 15.95 33.27
N PHE A 200 -7.78 14.79 32.69
CA PHE A 200 -6.96 14.26 31.60
C PHE A 200 -6.95 15.16 30.37
N VAL A 201 -8.12 15.67 29.96
CA VAL A 201 -8.26 16.59 28.83
C VAL A 201 -7.53 17.91 29.14
N THR A 202 -7.71 18.45 30.34
CA THR A 202 -7.03 19.68 30.80
C THR A 202 -5.51 19.51 30.79
N ASP A 203 -4.99 18.43 31.41
CA ASP A 203 -3.56 18.15 31.48
C ASP A 203 -2.97 17.97 30.07
N THR A 204 -3.68 17.27 29.17
CA THR A 204 -3.27 17.07 27.77
C THR A 204 -3.24 18.38 26.98
N ALA A 205 -4.24 19.23 27.16
CA ALA A 205 -4.32 20.54 26.51
C ALA A 205 -3.23 21.48 27.01
N GLN A 206 -2.99 21.53 28.33
CA GLN A 206 -1.93 22.32 28.94
C GLN A 206 -0.54 21.86 28.45
N LEU A 207 -0.28 20.55 28.42
CA LEU A 207 0.97 20.02 27.89
C LEU A 207 1.17 20.39 26.41
N THR A 208 0.10 20.32 25.61
CA THR A 208 0.12 20.76 24.21
C THR A 208 0.46 22.25 24.12
N HIS A 209 -0.17 23.09 24.94
CA HIS A 209 0.07 24.53 24.97
C HIS A 209 1.53 24.86 25.33
N ILE A 210 2.10 24.19 26.35
CA ILE A 210 3.51 24.33 26.74
C ILE A 210 4.43 23.95 25.57
N LYS A 211 4.17 22.83 24.90
CA LYS A 211 4.92 22.41 23.70
C LYS A 211 4.93 23.48 22.61
N HIS A 212 3.82 24.18 22.42
CA HIS A 212 3.71 25.24 21.42
C HIS A 212 4.38 26.55 21.84
N ILE A 213 4.11 27.05 23.05
CA ILE A 213 4.68 28.32 23.54
C ILE A 213 6.20 28.27 23.57
N TYR A 214 6.76 27.17 24.09
CA TYR A 214 8.20 27.06 24.33
C TYR A 214 8.94 26.35 23.19
N ASN A 215 8.25 26.03 22.08
CA ASN A 215 8.77 25.21 21.00
C ASN A 215 9.38 23.86 21.48
N ALA A 216 8.90 23.34 22.61
CA ALA A 216 9.45 22.16 23.30
C ALA A 216 8.79 20.85 22.84
N ARG A 217 8.43 20.76 21.55
CA ARG A 217 7.66 19.62 21.03
C ARG A 217 8.46 18.32 21.12
N ASP A 218 9.75 18.38 20.85
CA ASP A 218 10.61 17.20 20.79
C ASP A 218 10.99 16.73 22.19
N GLU A 219 11.25 17.67 23.10
CA GLU A 219 11.66 17.44 24.49
C GLU A 219 10.52 16.87 25.35
N LEU A 220 9.29 17.36 25.13
CA LEU A 220 8.10 16.95 25.88
C LEU A 220 7.29 15.85 25.17
N THR A 221 7.84 15.29 24.10
CA THR A 221 7.19 14.20 23.39
C THR A 221 7.34 12.89 24.17
N LEU A 222 6.20 12.33 24.60
CA LEU A 222 6.12 11.06 25.34
C LEU A 222 6.17 9.83 24.43
N THR A 223 5.95 10.03 23.12
CA THR A 223 6.22 9.03 22.10
C THR A 223 7.73 8.96 21.86
N ARG A 224 8.31 7.77 21.84
CA ARG A 224 9.73 7.62 21.51
C ARG A 224 9.98 8.19 20.12
N ILE A 225 10.54 9.39 20.01
CA ILE A 225 11.07 9.89 18.75
C ILE A 225 12.17 8.91 18.37
N PRO A 226 12.06 8.20 17.24
CA PRO A 226 13.16 7.39 16.77
C PRO A 226 14.29 8.38 16.44
N GLY A 227 15.23 8.57 17.37
CA GLY A 227 16.51 9.17 17.05
C GLY A 227 17.18 8.40 15.90
N PRO A 228 18.21 8.97 15.25
CA PRO A 228 18.93 8.26 14.19
C PRO A 228 19.27 6.86 14.69
N MET A 229 18.76 5.83 14.00
CA MET A 229 18.98 4.46 14.47
C MET A 229 20.48 4.22 14.48
N GLN A 230 21.01 3.57 15.52
CA GLN A 230 22.43 3.23 15.54
C GLN A 230 22.80 2.46 14.26
N GLY A 231 23.72 3.00 13.47
CA GLY A 231 24.11 2.45 12.17
C GLY A 231 23.29 2.93 10.96
N GLU A 232 22.41 3.92 11.14
CA GLU A 232 21.79 4.67 10.04
C GLU A 232 22.83 5.46 9.25
N PHE A 233 22.70 5.44 7.92
CA PHE A 233 23.58 6.19 7.03
C PHE A 233 22.75 7.09 6.12
N ARG A 234 23.08 8.38 6.14
CA ARG A 234 22.48 9.42 5.29
C ARG A 234 23.58 10.04 4.44
N SER A 235 23.22 10.45 3.23
CA SER A 235 24.09 11.18 2.32
C SER A 235 23.36 12.42 1.79
N PRO A 236 24.02 13.58 1.68
CA PRO A 236 23.41 14.78 1.09
C PRO A 236 22.88 14.58 -0.33
N GLY A 237 23.47 13.66 -1.11
CA GLY A 237 23.00 13.31 -2.45
C GLY A 237 21.70 12.50 -2.48
N TYR A 238 21.21 12.04 -1.32
CA TYR A 238 19.98 11.26 -1.17
C TYR A 238 19.14 11.80 -0.01
N PRO A 239 18.64 13.04 -0.08
CA PRO A 239 17.93 13.67 1.04
C PRO A 239 16.61 12.98 1.38
N THR A 240 16.05 12.21 0.45
CA THR A 240 14.75 11.54 0.58
C THR A 240 14.83 10.13 1.17
N CYS A 241 16.03 9.60 1.45
CA CYS A 241 16.17 8.27 2.03
C CYS A 241 17.34 8.11 3.00
N ALA A 242 17.21 7.15 3.90
CA ALA A 242 18.24 6.73 4.84
C ALA A 242 18.46 5.22 4.75
N LEU A 243 19.72 4.79 4.78
CA LEU A 243 20.07 3.37 4.80
C LEU A 243 20.17 2.89 6.25
N LEU A 244 19.66 1.69 6.54
CA LEU A 244 19.61 1.14 7.88
C LEU A 244 20.26 -0.25 7.96
N PRO A 245 20.71 -0.66 9.16
CA PRO A 245 21.33 -1.97 9.37
C PRO A 245 20.43 -3.17 8.98
N PRO A 246 21.03 -4.37 8.82
CA PRO A 246 22.46 -4.66 8.97
C PRO A 246 23.33 -4.02 7.88
N ARG A 247 24.55 -3.62 8.23
CA ARG A 247 25.58 -3.13 7.31
C ARG A 247 26.68 -4.18 7.21
N LYS A 248 27.10 -4.50 5.99
CA LYS A 248 28.19 -5.46 5.73
C LYS A 248 29.10 -4.94 4.63
N LEU A 249 30.39 -5.27 4.69
CA LEU A 249 31.31 -5.14 3.58
C LEU A 249 31.41 -6.54 2.95
N GLU A 250 31.04 -6.68 1.68
CA GLU A 250 31.04 -7.97 0.97
C GLU A 250 31.56 -7.77 -0.45
N ALA A 251 32.27 -8.78 -0.96
CA ALA A 251 32.73 -8.83 -2.34
C ALA A 251 31.55 -8.87 -3.32
N LEU A 252 31.68 -8.16 -4.44
CA LEU A 252 30.68 -8.18 -5.51
C LEU A 252 30.83 -9.43 -6.39
N SER A 253 29.71 -10.09 -6.68
CA SER A 253 29.71 -11.10 -7.75
C SER A 253 29.92 -10.43 -9.11
N THR A 254 30.55 -11.14 -10.05
CA THR A 254 30.81 -10.63 -11.41
C THR A 254 29.54 -10.15 -12.11
N ALA A 255 28.40 -10.82 -11.86
CA ALA A 255 27.11 -10.45 -12.43
C ALA A 255 26.56 -9.12 -11.87
N ILE A 256 26.69 -8.90 -10.55
CA ILE A 256 26.25 -7.64 -9.92
C ILE A 256 27.20 -6.50 -10.30
N MET A 257 28.52 -6.74 -10.26
CA MET A 257 29.53 -5.77 -10.67
C MET A 257 29.29 -5.27 -12.10
N SER A 258 28.99 -6.19 -13.03
CA SER A 258 28.68 -5.82 -14.41
C SER A 258 27.43 -4.95 -14.51
N LYS A 259 26.39 -5.21 -13.71
CA LYS A 259 25.16 -4.40 -13.69
C LYS A 259 25.37 -3.03 -13.06
N ILE A 260 26.14 -2.93 -11.99
CA ILE A 260 26.53 -1.64 -11.41
C ILE A 260 27.34 -0.86 -12.45
N ALA A 261 28.33 -1.47 -13.11
CA ALA A 261 29.12 -0.82 -14.14
C ALA A 261 28.27 -0.32 -15.31
N ILE A 262 27.27 -1.07 -15.75
CA ILE A 262 26.31 -0.63 -16.78
C ILE A 262 25.53 0.60 -16.29
N ALA A 263 25.00 0.58 -15.06
CA ALA A 263 24.26 1.71 -14.52
C ALA A 263 25.12 2.98 -14.40
N LEU A 264 26.39 2.84 -13.97
CA LEU A 264 27.34 3.95 -13.92
C LEU A 264 27.71 4.46 -15.31
N ALA A 265 27.93 3.57 -16.27
CA ALA A 265 28.22 3.91 -17.66
C ALA A 265 27.09 4.75 -18.27
N THR A 266 25.83 4.36 -18.05
CA THR A 266 24.67 5.14 -18.48
C THR A 266 24.59 6.49 -17.77
N ARG A 267 24.80 6.54 -16.44
CA ARG A 267 24.69 7.78 -15.66
C ARG A 267 25.74 8.83 -16.04
N PHE A 268 26.98 8.42 -16.26
CA PHE A 268 28.10 9.32 -16.56
C PHE A 268 28.44 9.40 -18.05
N ASN A 269 27.64 8.75 -18.92
CA ASN A 269 27.86 8.69 -20.36
C ASN A 269 29.27 8.20 -20.76
N VAL A 270 29.76 7.15 -20.10
CA VAL A 270 31.08 6.53 -20.34
C VAL A 270 30.96 5.07 -20.77
N SER A 271 32.04 4.47 -21.25
CA SER A 271 32.04 3.03 -21.56
C SER A 271 31.94 2.17 -20.29
N VAL A 272 31.31 1.00 -20.38
CA VAL A 272 31.19 0.04 -19.26
C VAL A 272 32.56 -0.40 -18.73
N ASN A 273 33.57 -0.47 -19.59
CA ASN A 273 34.94 -0.83 -19.19
C ASN A 273 35.59 0.26 -18.33
N VAL A 274 35.36 1.53 -18.67
CA VAL A 274 35.80 2.67 -17.85
C VAL A 274 35.09 2.59 -16.51
N ALA A 275 33.76 2.55 -16.49
CA ALA A 275 32.98 2.47 -15.25
C ALA A 275 33.40 1.32 -14.32
N ARG A 276 33.71 0.15 -14.89
CA ARG A 276 34.13 -1.03 -14.14
C ARG A 276 35.48 -0.86 -13.44
N ARG A 277 36.43 -0.10 -14.01
CA ARG A 277 37.77 0.11 -13.41
C ARG A 277 37.72 0.90 -12.10
N HIS A 278 36.67 1.70 -11.90
CA HIS A 278 36.49 2.52 -10.71
C HIS A 278 35.61 1.85 -9.66
N LEU A 279 35.12 0.63 -9.91
CA LEU A 279 34.38 -0.13 -8.92
C LEU A 279 35.36 -0.91 -8.02
N PRO A 280 35.24 -0.80 -6.69
CA PRO A 280 36.02 -1.63 -5.79
C PRO A 280 35.51 -3.08 -5.81
N ASP A 281 36.38 -4.02 -5.46
CA ASP A 281 36.04 -5.45 -5.37
C ASP A 281 35.03 -5.74 -4.24
N GLU A 282 35.10 -4.97 -3.16
CA GLU A 282 34.19 -5.03 -2.01
C GLU A 282 33.40 -3.73 -1.86
N ILE A 283 32.10 -3.85 -1.57
CA ILE A 283 31.20 -2.70 -1.40
C ILE A 283 30.39 -2.85 -0.11
N PHE A 284 30.16 -1.72 0.56
CA PHE A 284 29.22 -1.66 1.67
C PHE A 284 27.79 -1.93 1.20
N GLN A 285 27.16 -2.92 1.80
CA GLN A 285 25.79 -3.30 1.59
C GLN A 285 24.95 -3.04 2.84
N TYR A 286 23.72 -2.59 2.63
CA TYR A 286 22.76 -2.29 3.69
C TYR A 286 21.54 -3.21 3.60
N GLY A 287 20.99 -3.52 4.77
CA GLY A 287 19.84 -4.42 4.88
C GLY A 287 18.51 -3.73 4.61
N LYS A 288 18.42 -2.41 4.80
CA LYS A 288 17.16 -1.69 4.59
C LYS A 288 17.39 -0.28 4.08
N VAL A 289 16.37 0.26 3.42
CA VAL A 289 16.24 1.68 3.06
C VAL A 289 14.93 2.18 3.65
N ARG A 290 14.94 3.37 4.23
CA ARG A 290 13.76 4.09 4.70
C ARG A 290 13.60 5.34 3.87
N ARG A 291 12.41 5.57 3.30
CA ARG A 291 12.02 6.87 2.76
C ARG A 291 11.75 7.82 3.92
N ILE A 292 12.37 9.00 3.88
CA ILE A 292 12.23 10.03 4.91
C ILE A 292 10.83 10.67 4.80
N ASP A 293 10.41 11.45 5.81
CA ASP A 293 9.10 12.13 5.87
C ASP A 293 7.87 11.21 5.91
N GLY A 294 7.96 10.15 6.73
CA GLY A 294 6.85 9.23 6.97
C GLY A 294 6.68 8.14 5.89
N GLY A 295 7.66 8.01 5.00
CA GLY A 295 7.69 6.97 3.98
C GLY A 295 8.02 5.56 4.49
N ASP A 296 7.94 4.58 3.58
CA ASP A 296 8.11 3.16 3.91
C ASP A 296 9.57 2.79 4.25
N THR A 297 9.72 1.78 5.12
CA THR A 297 10.99 1.07 5.31
C THR A 297 10.97 -0.26 4.56
N MET A 298 11.84 -0.38 3.56
CA MET A 298 11.97 -1.52 2.67
C MET A 298 13.23 -2.31 3.00
N SER A 299 13.17 -3.64 2.85
CA SER A 299 14.22 -4.56 3.28
C SER A 299 14.84 -5.31 2.12
N ALA A 300 16.17 -5.29 2.03
CA ALA A 300 16.95 -6.15 1.17
C ALA A 300 16.85 -7.61 1.64
N SER A 301 16.23 -8.46 0.82
CA SER A 301 15.89 -9.84 1.18
C SER A 301 17.10 -10.75 1.39
N GLU A 302 18.23 -10.48 0.72
CA GLU A 302 19.44 -11.32 0.82
C GLU A 302 20.37 -10.90 1.97
N ILE A 303 20.21 -9.66 2.46
CA ILE A 303 21.05 -9.10 3.52
C ILE A 303 20.38 -9.21 4.88
N THR A 304 19.06 -9.04 4.93
CA THR A 304 18.34 -9.08 6.19
C THR A 304 17.86 -10.49 6.52
N LYS A 305 18.18 -10.98 7.72
CA LYS A 305 17.67 -12.27 8.20
C LYS A 305 16.14 -12.29 8.28
N SER A 306 15.53 -13.35 7.77
CA SER A 306 14.12 -13.65 8.03
C SER A 306 13.94 -14.15 9.46
N SER A 307 12.95 -13.64 10.19
CA SER A 307 12.48 -14.24 11.44
C SER A 307 11.04 -14.71 11.27
N VAL A 308 10.62 -15.69 12.06
CA VAL A 308 9.29 -16.32 11.95
C VAL A 308 8.15 -15.29 12.06
N ASP A 309 8.32 -14.28 12.91
CA ASP A 309 7.30 -13.24 13.13
C ASP A 309 7.38 -12.06 12.16
N ARG A 310 8.39 -12.03 11.29
CA ARG A 310 8.61 -10.86 10.42
C ARG A 310 7.80 -10.98 9.14
N ARG A 311 7.09 -9.89 8.83
CA ARG A 311 6.38 -9.74 7.55
C ARG A 311 7.38 -9.42 6.43
N ASP A 312 7.13 -9.96 5.25
CA ASP A 312 7.93 -9.70 4.06
C ASP A 312 7.76 -8.24 3.63
N ALA A 313 8.81 -7.45 3.85
CA ALA A 313 8.91 -6.04 3.47
C ALA A 313 9.98 -5.86 2.36
N SER A 314 10.18 -6.87 1.52
CA SER A 314 11.19 -6.83 0.45
C SER A 314 10.63 -6.51 -0.93
N TYR A 315 9.32 -6.45 -1.11
CA TYR A 315 8.72 -6.14 -2.41
C TYR A 315 8.44 -4.64 -2.52
N VAL A 316 8.85 -4.07 -3.64
CA VAL A 316 8.77 -2.63 -3.89
C VAL A 316 8.14 -2.34 -5.25
N ARG A 317 7.52 -1.17 -5.34
CA ARG A 317 7.22 -0.51 -6.61
C ARG A 317 8.36 0.44 -6.94
N TYR A 318 8.84 0.39 -8.18
CA TYR A 318 9.88 1.28 -8.67
C TYR A 318 9.54 1.75 -10.08
N GLU A 319 10.06 2.91 -10.46
CA GLU A 319 9.79 3.53 -11.75
C GLU A 319 11.10 3.73 -12.50
N MET A 320 11.09 3.45 -13.79
CA MET A 320 12.25 3.62 -14.66
C MET A 320 11.84 4.28 -15.97
N LEU A 321 12.74 5.08 -16.53
CA LEU A 321 12.61 5.58 -17.89
C LEU A 321 12.93 4.44 -18.86
N VAL A 322 12.00 4.17 -19.76
CA VAL A 322 12.13 3.16 -20.81
C VAL A 322 11.99 3.85 -22.15
N ASP A 323 12.95 3.63 -23.04
CA ASP A 323 12.86 4.11 -24.41
C ASP A 323 11.85 3.27 -25.20
N LYS A 324 10.74 3.89 -25.63
CA LYS A 324 9.72 3.26 -26.49
C LYS A 324 10.30 2.76 -27.82
N ASN A 325 11.38 3.39 -28.29
CA ASN A 325 12.04 3.07 -29.55
C ASN A 325 13.23 2.12 -29.38
N THR A 326 13.39 1.46 -28.22
CA THR A 326 14.47 0.47 -27.96
C THR A 326 14.62 -0.57 -29.08
N ASN A 327 13.51 -1.01 -29.68
CA ASN A 327 13.51 -1.99 -30.78
C ASN A 327 13.58 -1.38 -32.19
N LYS A 328 13.59 -0.04 -32.31
CA LYS A 328 13.57 0.74 -33.55
C LYS A 328 14.78 1.67 -33.59
N ARG A 329 15.95 1.08 -33.85
CA ARG A 329 17.28 1.74 -33.83
C ARG A 329 17.42 3.01 -34.69
N SER A 330 16.51 3.27 -35.62
CA SER A 330 16.54 4.43 -36.53
C SER A 330 15.68 5.60 -36.06
N ARG A 331 15.09 5.53 -34.87
CA ARG A 331 14.27 6.61 -34.30
C ARG A 331 14.96 7.18 -33.07
N GLU A 332 14.77 8.48 -32.87
CA GLU A 332 15.21 9.16 -31.65
C GLU A 332 14.62 8.45 -30.41
N PRO A 333 15.40 8.31 -29.32
CA PRO A 333 14.90 7.75 -28.07
C PRO A 333 13.70 8.55 -27.56
N GLU A 334 12.62 7.85 -27.22
CA GLU A 334 11.45 8.45 -26.57
C GLU A 334 11.25 7.79 -25.22
N PHE A 335 11.78 8.45 -24.18
CA PHE A 335 11.71 7.92 -22.82
C PHE A 335 10.32 8.11 -22.22
N ARG A 336 9.79 7.03 -21.64
CA ARG A 336 8.57 7.05 -20.84
C ARG A 336 8.84 6.46 -19.48
N LEU A 337 8.36 7.14 -18.44
CA LEU A 337 8.35 6.58 -17.10
C LEU A 337 7.36 5.41 -17.04
N GLU A 338 7.87 4.22 -16.72
CA GLU A 338 7.09 3.02 -16.54
C GLU A 338 7.21 2.48 -15.12
N THR A 339 6.09 1.99 -14.59
CA THR A 339 5.99 1.40 -13.26
C THR A 339 6.28 -0.09 -13.29
N TYR A 340 7.19 -0.51 -12.42
CA TYR A 340 7.59 -1.88 -12.22
C TYR A 340 7.40 -2.32 -10.77
N TYR A 341 7.32 -3.62 -10.58
CA TYR A 341 7.29 -4.25 -9.26
C TYR A 341 8.38 -5.29 -9.17
N GLY A 342 8.99 -5.44 -8.00
CA GLY A 342 10.07 -6.41 -7.83
C GLY A 342 10.47 -6.63 -6.38
N GLN A 343 11.28 -7.65 -6.16
CA GLN A 343 11.86 -7.94 -4.86
C GLN A 343 13.23 -7.28 -4.74
N LEU A 344 13.36 -6.35 -3.79
CA LEU A 344 14.61 -5.74 -3.38
C LEU A 344 15.53 -6.80 -2.76
N LYS A 345 16.58 -7.18 -3.47
CA LYS A 345 17.53 -8.21 -3.05
C LYS A 345 18.65 -7.65 -2.19
N ARG A 346 19.30 -6.58 -2.67
CA ARG A 346 20.49 -5.95 -2.07
C ARG A 346 20.48 -4.44 -2.26
N ILE A 347 21.10 -3.71 -1.34
CA ILE A 347 21.32 -2.27 -1.41
C ILE A 347 22.83 -2.03 -1.28
N PHE A 348 23.41 -1.23 -2.17
CA PHE A 348 24.83 -0.93 -2.26
C PHE A 348 25.09 0.56 -2.03
N VAL A 349 26.21 0.86 -1.38
CA VAL A 349 26.76 2.22 -1.32
C VAL A 349 28.04 2.24 -2.15
N VAL A 350 27.94 2.75 -3.38
CA VAL A 350 29.08 2.91 -4.29
C VAL A 350 29.71 4.26 -3.99
N LYS A 351 31.00 4.27 -3.65
CA LYS A 351 31.77 5.50 -3.48
C LYS A 351 32.72 5.62 -4.65
N LEU A 352 32.64 6.73 -5.37
CA LEU A 352 33.48 7.04 -6.51
C LEU A 352 34.37 8.22 -6.14
N GLU A 353 35.67 8.05 -6.32
CA GLU A 353 36.65 9.14 -6.21
C GLU A 353 36.56 10.04 -7.44
N ALA A 354 36.96 11.31 -7.28
CA ALA A 354 37.00 12.24 -8.40
C ALA A 354 38.12 11.85 -9.38
N THR A 355 37.77 11.70 -10.66
CA THR A 355 38.71 11.33 -11.71
C THR A 355 38.38 12.04 -13.03
N PRO A 356 39.33 12.18 -13.97
CA PRO A 356 39.04 12.77 -15.27
C PRO A 356 38.01 11.98 -16.09
N ASP A 357 37.93 10.68 -15.84
CA ASP A 357 37.06 9.74 -16.56
C ASP A 357 35.69 9.55 -15.86
N LEU A 358 35.52 10.04 -14.63
CA LEU A 358 34.39 9.71 -13.74
C LEU A 358 34.33 10.70 -12.56
N PRO A 359 33.14 10.98 -12.02
CA PRO A 359 32.66 12.34 -11.72
C PRO A 359 33.72 13.37 -11.27
N ASP A 360 33.53 14.63 -11.67
CA ASP A 360 34.43 15.75 -11.30
C ASP A 360 34.60 15.96 -9.78
N THR A 361 33.67 15.42 -8.98
CA THR A 361 33.71 15.47 -7.52
C THR A 361 33.46 14.08 -6.91
N PRO A 362 34.02 13.79 -5.72
CA PRO A 362 33.78 12.52 -5.04
C PRO A 362 32.28 12.31 -4.81
N THR A 363 31.74 11.22 -5.34
CA THR A 363 30.30 10.98 -5.40
C THR A 363 29.94 9.70 -4.68
N ILE A 364 28.91 9.75 -3.84
CA ILE A 364 28.32 8.57 -3.19
C ILE A 364 27.02 8.25 -3.92
N LEU A 365 26.84 6.99 -4.33
CA LEU A 365 25.63 6.51 -5.00
C LEU A 365 24.99 5.37 -4.21
N PHE A 366 23.67 5.46 -4.01
CA PHE A 366 22.87 4.39 -3.41
C PHE A 366 22.20 3.61 -4.53
N MET A 367 22.57 2.35 -4.67
CA MET A 367 22.06 1.48 -5.74
C MET A 367 21.28 0.32 -5.14
N ALA A 368 20.23 -0.13 -5.82
CA ALA A 368 19.42 -1.27 -5.42
C ALA A 368 19.43 -2.36 -6.49
N ALA A 369 19.74 -3.60 -6.09
CA ALA A 369 19.46 -4.77 -6.91
C ALA A 369 18.03 -5.24 -6.68
N ILE A 370 17.21 -5.23 -7.72
CA ILE A 370 15.80 -5.61 -7.68
C ILE A 370 15.56 -6.72 -8.69
N THR A 371 15.00 -7.85 -8.24
CA THR A 371 14.51 -8.89 -9.17
C THR A 371 13.07 -8.57 -9.54
N ASN A 372 12.83 -8.30 -10.82
CA ASN A 372 11.52 -7.86 -11.28
C ASN A 372 10.46 -8.97 -11.18
N CYS A 373 9.21 -8.58 -10.96
CA CYS A 373 8.03 -9.42 -11.09
C CYS A 373 7.50 -9.29 -12.52
N ILE A 374 7.40 -10.41 -13.26
CA ILE A 374 6.87 -10.39 -14.62
C ILE A 374 5.34 -10.41 -14.52
N ILE A 375 4.71 -9.27 -14.80
CA ILE A 375 3.25 -9.13 -14.71
C ILE A 375 2.59 -9.95 -15.83
N ASP A 376 1.76 -10.89 -15.43
CA ASP A 376 0.98 -11.76 -16.31
C ASP A 376 -0.34 -11.12 -16.72
N SER A 377 -1.00 -10.40 -15.79
CA SER A 377 -2.31 -9.79 -16.02
C SER A 377 -2.62 -8.70 -15.00
N ARG A 378 -3.64 -7.90 -15.30
CA ARG A 378 -4.20 -6.84 -14.45
C ARG A 378 -5.72 -6.97 -14.39
N ASN A 379 -6.33 -6.66 -13.25
CA ASN A 379 -7.80 -6.63 -13.13
C ASN A 379 -8.37 -5.20 -13.27
N LYS A 380 -9.71 -5.08 -13.21
CA LYS A 380 -10.44 -3.80 -13.30
C LYS A 380 -10.07 -2.79 -12.20
N LEU A 381 -9.51 -3.25 -11.09
CA LEU A 381 -9.07 -2.45 -9.94
C LEU A 381 -7.57 -2.10 -9.97
N ASP A 382 -6.89 -2.28 -11.09
CA ASP A 382 -5.43 -2.07 -11.20
C ASP A 382 -4.59 -2.98 -10.28
N MET A 383 -5.11 -4.16 -9.95
CA MET A 383 -4.32 -5.15 -9.23
C MET A 383 -3.54 -5.99 -10.24
N HIS A 384 -2.22 -6.03 -10.05
CA HIS A 384 -1.28 -6.73 -10.91
C HIS A 384 -1.00 -8.14 -10.41
N PHE A 385 -0.97 -9.11 -11.32
CA PHE A 385 -0.71 -10.53 -11.01
C PHE A 385 0.57 -11.00 -11.69
N TYR A 386 1.38 -11.79 -10.99
CA TYR A 386 2.59 -12.41 -11.55
C TYR A 386 2.76 -13.85 -11.07
N SER A 387 3.30 -14.71 -11.93
CA SER A 387 3.61 -16.12 -11.63
C SER A 387 5.11 -16.35 -11.43
N ARG A 388 5.95 -15.51 -12.04
CA ARG A 388 7.40 -15.67 -12.07
C ARG A 388 8.12 -14.34 -11.85
N GLN A 389 9.29 -14.44 -11.22
CA GLN A 389 10.28 -13.37 -11.19
C GLN A 389 11.13 -13.43 -12.45
N GLY A 390 11.60 -12.28 -12.94
CA GLY A 390 12.47 -12.19 -14.09
C GLY A 390 13.91 -11.89 -13.70
N ARG A 391 14.53 -10.97 -14.45
CA ARG A 391 15.94 -10.61 -14.26
C ARG A 391 16.13 -9.65 -13.09
N THR A 392 17.28 -9.77 -12.43
CA THR A 392 17.72 -8.74 -11.48
C THR A 392 18.26 -7.53 -12.23
N GLU A 393 17.81 -6.34 -11.88
CA GLU A 393 18.31 -5.07 -12.40
C GLU A 393 18.97 -4.30 -11.27
N VAL A 394 19.90 -3.41 -11.59
CA VAL A 394 20.51 -2.50 -10.61
C VAL A 394 20.10 -1.10 -10.98
N VAL A 395 19.39 -0.43 -10.08
CA VAL A 395 18.83 0.91 -10.28
C VAL A 395 19.32 1.84 -9.19
N ASP A 396 19.23 3.14 -9.44
CA ASP A 396 19.38 4.14 -8.38
C ASP A 396 18.28 3.95 -7.32
N ILE A 397 18.60 4.11 -6.03
CA ILE A 397 17.64 3.90 -4.94
C ILE A 397 16.42 4.84 -5.05
N THR A 398 16.57 6.01 -5.67
CA THR A 398 15.51 7.00 -5.87
C THR A 398 14.42 6.52 -6.84
N CYS A 399 14.73 5.55 -7.71
CA CYS A 399 13.74 4.88 -8.55
C CYS A 399 12.70 4.11 -7.72
N ILE A 400 13.04 3.70 -6.48
CA ILE A 400 12.11 3.00 -5.60
C ILE A 400 11.12 3.98 -4.99
N GLN A 401 9.83 3.77 -5.29
CA GLN A 401 8.75 4.65 -4.84
C GLN A 401 8.26 4.26 -3.46
N CYS A 402 7.82 3.02 -3.30
CA CYS A 402 7.15 2.57 -2.09
C CYS A 402 7.21 1.06 -1.92
N LEU A 403 6.83 0.62 -0.73
CA LEU A 403 6.70 -0.77 -0.38
C LEU A 403 5.34 -1.31 -0.85
N VAL A 404 5.32 -2.54 -1.36
CA VAL A 404 4.07 -3.21 -1.78
C VAL A 404 3.87 -4.51 -1.02
N GLY A 405 2.60 -4.87 -0.81
CA GLY A 405 2.22 -6.18 -0.29
C GLY A 405 2.01 -7.18 -1.42
N ARG A 406 1.87 -8.45 -1.05
CA ARG A 406 1.46 -9.49 -2.00
C ARG A 406 0.54 -10.51 -1.34
N ILE A 407 -0.37 -11.09 -2.12
CA ILE A 407 -1.25 -12.17 -1.70
C ILE A 407 -1.05 -13.37 -2.63
N ARG A 408 -0.94 -14.56 -2.04
CA ARG A 408 -0.93 -15.80 -2.80
C ARG A 408 -2.35 -16.09 -3.29
N TYR A 409 -2.52 -16.24 -4.61
CA TYR A 409 -3.80 -16.58 -5.23
C TYR A 409 -3.57 -17.69 -6.25
N ASP A 410 -4.12 -18.87 -5.99
CA ASP A 410 -3.88 -20.10 -6.75
C ASP A 410 -2.37 -20.30 -7.04
N ASN A 411 -1.98 -20.35 -8.32
CA ASN A 411 -0.60 -20.49 -8.76
C ASN A 411 0.12 -19.16 -9.02
N GLN A 412 -0.53 -18.02 -8.76
CA GLN A 412 0.03 -16.68 -8.94
C GLN A 412 0.18 -15.89 -7.63
N TRP A 413 0.79 -14.73 -7.72
CA TRP A 413 0.83 -13.70 -6.70
C TRP A 413 0.11 -12.46 -7.21
N ALA A 414 -0.75 -11.90 -6.38
CA ALA A 414 -1.36 -10.61 -6.62
C ALA A 414 -0.64 -9.54 -5.80
N ILE A 415 -0.37 -8.38 -6.39
CA ILE A 415 0.31 -7.26 -5.74
C ILE A 415 -0.74 -6.37 -5.08
N ILE A 416 -0.49 -6.04 -3.80
CA ILE A 416 -1.25 -5.01 -3.10
C ILE A 416 -0.43 -3.73 -3.14
N ASP A 417 -0.95 -2.79 -3.89
CA ASP A 417 -0.38 -1.46 -3.99
C ASP A 417 -1.35 -0.45 -3.37
N ARG A 418 -0.91 0.23 -2.31
CA ARG A 418 -1.68 1.28 -1.63
C ARG A 418 -1.34 2.68 -2.14
N SER A 419 -0.40 2.75 -3.07
CA SER A 419 0.13 4.02 -3.51
C SER A 419 -0.86 4.63 -4.51
N GLY A 420 -1.57 5.66 -4.06
CA GLY A 420 -2.47 6.44 -4.91
C GLY A 420 -1.70 7.28 -5.93
N SER A 421 -2.42 8.14 -6.65
CA SER A 421 -1.85 9.10 -7.62
C SER A 421 -0.78 10.03 -7.03
N LEU A 422 -0.73 10.19 -5.70
CA LEU A 422 0.20 11.05 -4.96
C LEU A 422 1.61 10.44 -4.75
N ALA A 423 1.78 9.14 -4.96
CA ALA A 423 3.09 8.51 -4.89
C ALA A 423 3.68 8.45 -6.31
N ARG A 424 4.36 9.51 -6.74
CA ARG A 424 5.10 9.53 -8.01
C ARG A 424 6.53 10.00 -7.75
N ALA A 425 7.49 9.46 -8.50
CA ALA A 425 8.82 10.06 -8.54
C ALA A 425 8.71 11.50 -9.06
N LEU A 426 9.36 12.44 -8.36
CA LEU A 426 9.70 13.73 -8.95
C LEU A 426 10.94 13.50 -9.80
N HIS A 427 10.79 13.57 -11.13
CA HIS A 427 11.92 13.79 -12.02
C HIS A 427 12.07 15.30 -12.18
N SER A 428 13.19 15.86 -11.75
CA SER A 428 13.59 17.20 -12.17
C SER A 428 14.16 17.05 -13.58
N ASP A 429 13.45 17.59 -14.57
CA ASP A 429 14.04 17.87 -15.88
C ASP A 429 15.01 19.03 -15.69
N ASP A 430 16.21 18.76 -15.15
CA ASP A 430 17.34 19.69 -15.23
C ASP A 430 17.92 19.56 -16.64
N ASP A 431 17.20 20.07 -17.63
CA ASP A 431 17.67 20.38 -18.97
C ASP A 431 16.74 21.45 -19.55
N ASN A 432 16.83 22.65 -19.00
CA ASN A 432 16.49 23.89 -19.71
C ASN A 432 17.34 25.03 -19.12
N ASP A 433 18.66 24.86 -19.22
CA ASP A 433 19.56 26.00 -19.26
C ASP A 433 19.55 26.59 -20.68
N GLU A 434 19.09 27.84 -20.73
CA GLU A 434 19.44 28.92 -21.67
C GLU A 434 19.44 28.65 -23.19
N ALA A 435 18.43 29.23 -23.87
CA ALA A 435 18.63 30.18 -24.97
C ALA A 435 17.41 31.09 -25.14
#